data_AF-A0A928HBE4-F1
#
_entry.id   AF-A0A928HBE4-F1
#
_cell.length_a   1.000
_cell.length_b   1.000
_cell.length_c   1.000
_cell.angle_alpha   90.00
_cell.angle_beta   90.00
_cell.angle_gamma   90.00
#
_symmetry.space_group_name_H-M   'P 1'
#
loop_
_entity.id
_entity.type
_entity.pdbx_description
1 polymer ?
#
loop_
_entity_poly.entity_id
_entity_poly.type
_entity_poly.pdbx_seq_one_letter_code
_entity_poly.pdbx_strand_id
1 'polypeptide(L)'
;MDLQWQKVKDCYEAWLPLDFLPPGSGFVYRNSGNMSPLDPLPSVITPSSSHAECQSQDVVVVGNDITKQYVLAGAVTAYRSFTFFQVHKDVRLTGIHVRQPHIKPGETPEKVIILQGDDWRKLLLEYAKITAKEMGVKPIDPSKNLTGYCTWYYYYADVTEADFLENVEVLKTKVGSGYSPAVIQIDDGYQTFQGDWMDQDSS
;
A
#
# COMPACT_ATOMS: atom_id res chain seq x y z
N MET A 1 -33.28 -14.90 10.95
CA MET A 1 -32.10 -15.37 10.19
C MET A 1 -31.23 -16.10 11.20
N ASP A 2 -31.06 -17.41 11.06
CA ASP A 2 -30.24 -18.19 11.99
C ASP A 2 -28.76 -18.08 11.58
N LEU A 3 -27.97 -17.47 12.45
CA LEU A 3 -26.53 -17.31 12.25
C LEU A 3 -25.82 -18.62 12.61
N GLN A 4 -25.04 -19.17 11.68
CA GLN A 4 -24.27 -20.40 11.88
C GLN A 4 -22.80 -20.19 11.52
N TRP A 5 -21.92 -20.85 12.29
CA TRP A 5 -20.49 -20.88 12.01
C TRP A 5 -20.21 -21.60 10.68
N GLN A 6 -19.29 -21.06 9.89
CA GLN A 6 -18.85 -21.65 8.64
C GLN A 6 -17.36 -21.94 8.69
N LYS A 7 -16.94 -23.02 8.03
CA LYS A 7 -15.52 -23.30 7.83
C LYS A 7 -14.94 -22.26 6.88
N VAL A 8 -13.76 -21.76 7.21
CA VAL A 8 -12.99 -20.90 6.31
C VAL A 8 -12.45 -21.79 5.17
N LYS A 9 -12.47 -21.26 3.95
CA LYS A 9 -11.88 -21.93 2.79
C LYS A 9 -10.35 -21.99 2.95
N ASP A 10 -9.78 -23.18 2.78
CA ASP A 10 -8.34 -23.38 2.82
C ASP A 10 -7.63 -22.58 1.73
N CYS A 11 -6.45 -22.05 2.06
CA CYS A 11 -5.58 -21.30 1.16
C CYS A 11 -4.10 -21.52 1.53
N TYR A 12 -3.18 -20.92 0.78
CA TYR A 12 -1.78 -20.90 1.17
C TYR A 12 -1.58 -20.13 2.47
N GLU A 13 -0.90 -20.76 3.42
CA GLU A 13 -0.51 -20.23 4.71
C GLU A 13 0.90 -20.71 5.07
N ALA A 14 1.67 -19.87 5.76
CA ALA A 14 2.99 -20.24 6.28
C ALA A 14 3.33 -19.44 7.55
N TRP A 15 4.34 -19.92 8.29
CA TRP A 15 4.78 -19.33 9.55
C TRP A 15 6.28 -19.03 9.52
N LEU A 16 6.65 -17.80 9.85
CA LEU A 16 8.02 -17.38 10.09
C LEU A 16 8.25 -17.26 11.61
N PRO A 17 9.00 -18.18 12.24
CA PRO A 17 9.31 -18.08 13.66
C PRO A 17 10.24 -16.89 13.94
N LEU A 18 10.02 -16.23 15.09
CA LEU A 18 10.80 -15.05 15.53
C LEU A 18 11.59 -15.30 16.82
N ASP A 19 11.83 -16.56 17.18
CA ASP A 19 12.44 -16.95 18.45
C ASP A 19 13.85 -16.40 18.67
N PHE A 20 14.53 -16.02 17.59
CA PHE A 20 15.86 -15.42 17.58
C PHE A 20 15.86 -13.92 17.89
N LEU A 21 14.70 -13.26 17.90
CA LEU A 21 14.62 -11.86 18.28
C LEU A 21 14.92 -11.69 19.78
N PRO A 22 15.59 -10.61 20.18
CA PRO A 22 15.96 -10.40 21.57
C PRO A 22 14.72 -10.32 22.49
N PRO A 23 14.85 -10.73 23.76
CA PRO A 23 13.81 -10.47 24.76
C PRO A 23 13.42 -8.98 24.79
N GLY A 24 12.12 -8.70 24.96
CA GLY A 24 11.60 -7.33 24.93
C GLY A 24 11.44 -6.73 23.53
N SER A 25 11.66 -7.50 22.47
CA SER A 25 11.27 -7.11 21.11
C SER A 25 9.77 -6.84 21.07
N GLY A 26 9.41 -5.69 20.52
CA GLY A 26 8.03 -5.23 20.44
C GLY A 26 7.79 -4.22 19.33
N PHE A 27 8.81 -3.85 18.57
CA PHE A 27 8.66 -2.96 17.42
C PHE A 27 7.90 -3.70 16.33
N VAL A 28 6.85 -3.08 15.81
CA VAL A 28 6.12 -3.55 14.63
C VAL A 28 5.84 -2.37 13.71
N TYR A 29 6.36 -2.40 12.49
CA TYR A 29 5.85 -1.63 11.36
C TYR A 29 4.85 -2.48 10.58
N ARG A 30 3.65 -1.95 10.40
CA ARG A 30 2.55 -2.56 9.65
C ARG A 30 2.01 -1.59 8.59
N ASN A 31 1.43 -2.17 7.56
CA ASN A 31 0.80 -1.47 6.46
C ASN A 31 -0.68 -1.89 6.40
N SER A 32 -1.59 -0.91 6.44
CA SER A 32 -3.00 -1.10 6.12
C SER A 32 -3.19 -0.48 4.74
N GLY A 33 -3.40 -1.31 3.73
CA GLY A 33 -3.38 -0.90 2.33
C GLY A 33 -4.36 0.24 1.99
N ASN A 34 -4.18 0.80 0.81
CA ASN A 34 -4.67 2.12 0.43
C ASN A 34 -6.19 2.21 0.16
N MET A 35 -6.92 1.10 0.31
CA MET A 35 -8.35 1.01 -0.04
C MET A 35 -9.26 0.82 1.19
N SER A 36 -8.69 0.76 2.40
CA SER A 36 -9.49 0.77 3.63
C SER A 36 -9.74 2.22 4.04
N PRO A 37 -11.00 2.63 4.29
CA PRO A 37 -11.27 3.96 4.83
C PRO A 37 -10.57 4.09 6.19
N LEU A 38 -9.51 4.91 6.21
CA LEU A 38 -8.81 5.45 7.38
C LEU A 38 -8.71 4.47 8.56
N ASP A 39 -7.67 3.63 8.58
CA ASP A 39 -7.18 3.11 9.86
C ASP A 39 -6.44 4.27 10.57
N PRO A 40 -6.97 4.84 11.67
CA PRO A 40 -6.34 5.98 12.34
C PRO A 40 -5.05 5.58 13.09
N LEU A 41 -4.75 4.29 13.17
CA LEU A 41 -3.60 3.81 13.93
C LEU A 41 -2.30 4.04 13.16
N PRO A 42 -1.21 4.39 13.87
CA PRO A 42 0.08 4.58 13.24
C PRO A 42 0.59 3.28 12.60
N SER A 43 1.34 3.41 11.49
CA SER A 43 2.02 2.27 10.86
C SER A 43 3.07 1.65 11.79
N VAL A 44 3.64 2.41 12.72
CA VAL A 44 4.57 1.89 13.74
C VAL A 44 3.86 1.78 15.07
N ILE A 45 3.85 0.57 15.64
CA ILE A 45 3.22 0.27 16.92
C ILE A 45 4.12 -0.58 17.81
N THR A 46 3.82 -0.55 19.10
CA THR A 46 4.29 -1.54 20.08
C THR A 46 3.06 -2.23 20.68
N PRO A 47 2.80 -3.51 20.37
CA PRO A 47 1.63 -4.21 20.88
C PRO A 47 1.67 -4.27 22.42
N SER A 48 0.70 -3.63 23.07
CA SER A 48 0.73 -3.41 24.53
C SER A 48 0.27 -4.62 25.34
N SER A 49 -0.65 -5.43 24.82
CA SER A 49 -1.13 -6.64 25.50
C SER A 49 -0.06 -7.75 25.50
N SER A 50 -0.10 -8.63 26.50
CA SER A 50 0.80 -9.80 26.56
C SER A 50 0.52 -10.76 25.41
N HIS A 51 -0.75 -10.94 25.07
CA HIS A 51 -1.21 -11.69 23.90
C HIS A 51 -1.77 -10.70 22.89
N ALA A 52 -1.21 -10.65 21.71
CA ALA A 52 -1.59 -9.69 20.68
C ALA A 52 -1.41 -10.28 19.29
N GLU A 53 -2.25 -9.82 18.37
CA GLU A 53 -2.11 -10.09 16.95
C GLU A 53 -2.15 -8.76 16.19
N CYS A 54 -1.19 -8.54 15.30
CA CYS A 54 -1.10 -7.30 14.53
C CYS A 54 -1.11 -7.61 13.05
N GLN A 55 -2.17 -7.17 12.38
CA GLN A 55 -2.38 -7.38 10.96
C GLN A 55 -1.57 -6.39 10.13
N SER A 56 -1.08 -6.86 8.99
CA SER A 56 -0.38 -6.06 7.97
C SER A 56 -0.67 -6.59 6.58
N GLN A 57 -0.67 -5.70 5.58
CA GLN A 57 -0.87 -6.02 4.17
C GLN A 57 0.43 -5.77 3.40
N ASP A 58 0.79 -6.70 2.53
CA ASP A 58 1.95 -6.67 1.61
C ASP A 58 3.33 -6.61 2.25
N VAL A 59 3.52 -5.97 3.41
CA VAL A 59 4.81 -5.89 4.10
C VAL A 59 4.62 -5.71 5.59
N VAL A 60 5.50 -6.30 6.39
CA VAL A 60 5.59 -6.10 7.84
C VAL A 60 7.04 -6.07 8.27
N VAL A 61 7.38 -5.25 9.25
CA VAL A 61 8.70 -5.28 9.90
C VAL A 61 8.50 -5.48 11.39
N VAL A 62 9.26 -6.39 11.98
CA VAL A 62 9.29 -6.65 13.42
C VAL A 62 10.70 -6.49 13.94
N GLY A 63 10.86 -6.14 15.21
CA GLY A 63 12.20 -6.08 15.77
C GLY A 63 12.32 -5.49 17.16
N ASN A 64 13.53 -5.02 17.43
CA ASN A 64 13.94 -4.45 18.70
C ASN A 64 14.66 -3.13 18.48
N ASP A 65 14.08 -2.04 18.97
CA ASP A 65 14.65 -0.69 18.83
C ASP A 65 15.94 -0.49 19.61
N ILE A 66 16.18 -1.27 20.68
CA ILE A 66 17.36 -1.14 21.54
C ILE A 66 18.54 -1.82 20.88
N THR A 67 18.40 -3.09 20.51
CA THR A 67 19.48 -3.86 19.88
C THR A 67 19.64 -3.56 18.40
N LYS A 68 18.71 -2.80 17.80
CA LYS A 68 18.65 -2.52 16.36
C LYS A 68 18.69 -3.81 15.56
N GLN A 69 17.79 -4.74 15.89
CA GLN A 69 17.63 -5.98 15.14
C GLN A 69 16.22 -6.04 14.57
N TYR A 70 16.11 -6.02 13.25
CA TYR A 70 14.83 -6.01 12.55
C TYR A 70 14.76 -7.12 11.49
N VAL A 71 13.54 -7.58 11.26
CA VAL A 71 13.18 -8.57 10.25
C VAL A 71 12.00 -8.02 9.47
N LEU A 72 12.14 -7.93 8.15
CA LEU A 72 11.06 -7.60 7.24
C LEU A 72 10.57 -8.88 6.57
N ALA A 73 9.26 -9.08 6.51
CA ALA A 73 8.62 -10.02 5.60
C ALA A 73 7.74 -9.22 4.63
N GLY A 74 7.89 -9.42 3.33
CA GLY A 74 7.17 -8.62 2.33
C GLY A 74 6.90 -9.37 1.03
N ALA A 75 5.68 -9.25 0.52
CA ALA A 75 5.28 -9.78 -0.77
C ALA A 75 5.82 -8.91 -1.89
N VAL A 76 6.56 -9.50 -2.82
CA VAL A 76 7.15 -8.80 -3.97
C VAL A 76 6.36 -9.02 -5.26
N THR A 77 5.31 -9.85 -5.21
CA THR A 77 4.35 -10.07 -6.29
C THR A 77 2.92 -10.15 -5.76
N ALA A 78 1.93 -9.89 -6.62
CA ALA A 78 0.50 -9.99 -6.31
C ALA A 78 -0.34 -10.35 -7.56
N TYR A 79 0.15 -11.28 -8.40
CA TYR A 79 -0.48 -11.58 -9.70
C TYR A 79 -1.81 -12.35 -9.60
N ARG A 80 -1.95 -13.15 -8.54
CA ARG A 80 -3.04 -14.11 -8.31
C ARG A 80 -3.69 -13.92 -6.95
N SER A 81 -2.97 -13.37 -5.97
CA SER A 81 -3.49 -13.11 -4.63
C SER A 81 -2.83 -11.88 -3.99
N PHE A 82 -3.54 -11.17 -3.12
CA PHE A 82 -2.91 -10.32 -2.12
C PHE A 82 -2.27 -11.18 -1.02
N THR A 83 -1.28 -10.61 -0.33
CA THR A 83 -0.60 -11.26 0.79
C THR A 83 -0.88 -10.51 2.08
N PHE A 84 -1.35 -11.26 3.08
CA PHE A 84 -1.66 -10.74 4.41
C PHE A 84 -0.68 -11.33 5.42
N PHE A 85 -0.15 -10.48 6.30
CA PHE A 85 0.71 -10.86 7.38
C PHE A 85 0.03 -10.60 8.72
N GLN A 86 0.32 -11.45 9.69
CA GLN A 86 -0.13 -11.29 11.06
C GLN A 86 1.03 -11.57 11.98
N VAL A 87 1.43 -10.56 12.77
CA VAL A 87 2.45 -10.71 13.80
C VAL A 87 1.77 -11.23 15.05
N HIS A 88 2.29 -12.32 15.59
CA HIS A 88 1.81 -12.91 16.83
C HIS A 88 2.73 -12.55 17.97
N LYS A 89 2.12 -12.19 19.10
CA LYS A 89 2.77 -11.95 20.37
C LYS A 89 2.11 -12.84 21.42
N ASP A 90 2.93 -13.60 22.12
CA ASP A 90 2.59 -14.30 23.36
C ASP A 90 3.73 -14.04 24.36
N VAL A 91 3.54 -13.04 25.21
CA VAL A 91 4.53 -12.38 26.08
C VAL A 91 5.64 -11.67 25.29
N ARG A 92 6.17 -12.29 24.25
CA ARG A 92 7.14 -11.80 23.26
C ARG A 92 6.60 -12.00 21.84
N LEU A 93 7.21 -11.38 20.84
CA LEU A 93 6.92 -11.70 19.44
C LEU A 93 7.31 -13.16 19.16
N THR A 94 6.38 -13.97 18.68
CA THR A 94 6.59 -15.42 18.45
C THR A 94 6.75 -15.77 16.98
N GLY A 95 6.03 -15.08 16.10
CA GLY A 95 6.14 -15.32 14.68
C GLY A 95 5.32 -14.37 13.81
N ILE A 96 5.51 -14.53 12.51
CA ILE A 96 4.71 -13.89 11.47
C ILE A 96 3.98 -14.99 10.71
N HIS A 97 2.66 -14.97 10.78
CA HIS A 97 1.81 -15.77 9.91
C HIS A 97 1.61 -15.03 8.59
N VAL A 98 1.69 -15.75 7.47
CA VAL A 98 1.39 -15.22 6.13
C VAL A 98 0.23 -16.00 5.52
N ARG A 99 -0.68 -15.31 4.85
CA ARG A 99 -1.86 -15.87 4.21
C ARG A 99 -2.07 -15.27 2.81
N GLN A 100 -2.38 -16.13 1.83
CA GLN A 100 -2.71 -15.73 0.46
C GLN A 100 -4.04 -16.37 0.03
N PRO A 101 -5.19 -15.69 0.20
CA PRO A 101 -6.52 -16.30 0.13
C PRO A 101 -6.91 -16.87 -1.24
N HIS A 102 -6.27 -16.44 -2.32
CA HIS A 102 -6.57 -16.91 -3.67
C HIS A 102 -5.59 -17.97 -4.19
N ILE A 103 -4.60 -18.35 -3.39
CA ILE A 103 -3.70 -19.48 -3.69
C ILE A 103 -4.22 -20.71 -2.96
N LYS A 104 -4.40 -21.83 -3.65
CA LYS A 104 -4.84 -23.08 -3.01
C LYS A 104 -3.67 -23.74 -2.25
N PRO A 105 -3.96 -24.57 -1.23
CA PRO A 105 -2.91 -25.38 -0.59
C PRO A 105 -2.13 -26.20 -1.62
N GLY A 106 -0.80 -26.16 -1.52
CA GLY A 106 0.11 -26.90 -2.43
C GLY A 106 0.41 -26.22 -3.77
N GLU A 107 -0.27 -25.12 -4.12
CA GLU A 107 0.12 -24.30 -5.27
C GLU A 107 1.32 -23.40 -4.94
N THR A 108 2.05 -22.98 -5.96
CA THR A 108 3.10 -21.97 -5.81
C THR A 108 2.49 -20.64 -5.32
N PRO A 109 2.93 -20.09 -4.18
CA PRO A 109 2.44 -18.83 -3.64
C PRO A 109 2.93 -17.62 -4.44
N GLU A 110 2.32 -16.46 -4.21
CA GLU A 110 2.98 -15.19 -4.51
C GLU A 110 4.31 -15.11 -3.77
N LYS A 111 5.29 -14.49 -4.41
CA LYS A 111 6.65 -14.43 -3.87
C LYS A 111 6.68 -13.50 -2.66
N VAL A 112 7.18 -14.03 -1.56
CA VAL A 112 7.47 -13.30 -0.32
C VAL A 112 8.96 -13.36 -0.06
N ILE A 113 9.56 -12.25 0.33
CA ILE A 113 10.96 -12.16 0.74
C ILE A 113 11.07 -11.92 2.25
N ILE A 114 12.22 -12.29 2.80
CA ILE A 114 12.61 -11.98 4.17
C ILE A 114 13.92 -11.22 4.13
N LEU A 115 13.98 -10.07 4.80
CA LEU A 115 15.20 -9.27 4.96
C LEU A 115 15.50 -9.09 6.45
N GLN A 116 16.78 -8.98 6.79
CA GLN A 116 17.22 -8.69 8.15
C GLN A 116 18.21 -7.53 8.14
N GLY A 117 18.22 -6.72 9.19
CA GLY A 117 19.17 -5.61 9.29
C GLY A 117 19.00 -4.76 10.54
N ASP A 118 19.76 -3.67 10.58
CA ASP A 118 19.89 -2.78 11.73
C ASP A 118 19.07 -1.48 11.63
N ASP A 119 18.43 -1.24 10.49
CA ASP A 119 17.53 -0.12 10.26
C ASP A 119 16.33 -0.59 9.42
N TRP A 120 15.16 -0.68 10.05
CA TRP A 120 13.92 -1.08 9.40
C TRP A 120 13.57 -0.23 8.18
N ARG A 121 13.98 1.05 8.13
CA ARG A 121 13.73 1.93 6.99
C ARG A 121 14.58 1.53 5.79
N LYS A 122 15.83 1.13 6.02
CA LYS A 122 16.69 0.58 4.96
C LYS A 122 16.12 -0.73 4.42
N LEU A 123 15.54 -1.57 5.28
CA LEU A 123 14.84 -2.78 4.85
C LEU A 123 13.65 -2.45 3.95
N LEU A 124 12.84 -1.44 4.29
CA LEU A 124 11.73 -0.99 3.43
C LEU A 124 12.21 -0.44 2.08
N LEU A 125 13.31 0.34 2.07
CA LEU A 125 13.91 0.83 0.82
C LEU A 125 14.41 -0.33 -0.06
N GLU A 126 15.02 -1.34 0.54
CA GLU A 126 15.49 -2.52 -0.20
C GLU A 126 14.32 -3.37 -0.70
N TYR A 127 13.31 -3.57 0.13
CA TYR A 127 12.04 -4.20 -0.27
C TYR A 127 11.44 -3.50 -1.49
N ALA A 128 11.32 -2.16 -1.47
CA ALA A 128 10.77 -1.41 -2.59
C ALA A 128 11.57 -1.62 -3.91
N LYS A 129 12.90 -1.68 -3.84
CA LYS A 129 13.75 -1.97 -5.01
C LYS A 129 13.53 -3.39 -5.54
N ILE A 130 13.45 -4.37 -4.64
CA ILE A 130 13.21 -5.77 -5.02
C ILE A 130 11.81 -5.90 -5.64
N THR A 131 10.78 -5.34 -5.01
CA THR A 131 9.41 -5.35 -5.57
C THR A 131 9.36 -4.70 -6.94
N ALA A 132 9.99 -3.53 -7.12
CA ALA A 132 10.06 -2.86 -8.43
C ALA A 132 10.69 -3.78 -9.50
N LYS A 133 11.78 -4.47 -9.15
CA LYS A 133 12.44 -5.42 -10.06
C LYS A 133 11.56 -6.62 -10.39
N GLU A 134 10.93 -7.24 -9.39
CA GLU A 134 10.09 -8.44 -9.55
C GLU A 134 8.80 -8.16 -10.32
N MET A 135 8.25 -6.95 -10.17
CA MET A 135 7.05 -6.49 -10.90
C MET A 135 7.37 -5.82 -12.24
N GLY A 136 8.64 -5.78 -12.66
CA GLY A 136 9.05 -5.18 -13.93
C GLY A 136 8.79 -3.67 -14.03
N VAL A 137 8.76 -2.97 -12.90
CA VAL A 137 8.57 -1.52 -12.84
C VAL A 137 9.79 -0.84 -13.45
N LYS A 138 9.55 0.02 -14.45
CA LYS A 138 10.61 0.81 -15.06
C LYS A 138 11.13 1.85 -14.06
N PRO A 139 12.45 2.12 -14.00
CA PRO A 139 12.99 3.19 -13.17
C PRO A 139 12.29 4.53 -13.46
N ILE A 140 11.86 5.20 -12.40
CA ILE A 140 11.31 6.55 -12.48
C ILE A 140 12.50 7.52 -12.54
N ASP A 141 12.42 8.49 -13.44
CA ASP A 141 13.40 9.57 -13.56
C ASP A 141 12.77 10.85 -12.96
N PRO A 142 13.17 11.26 -11.74
CA PRO A 142 12.57 12.43 -11.08
C PRO A 142 12.78 13.74 -11.86
N SER A 143 13.78 13.80 -12.75
CA SER A 143 14.00 14.97 -13.61
C SER A 143 12.93 15.12 -14.70
N LYS A 144 12.13 14.08 -14.92
CA LYS A 144 11.01 14.03 -15.88
C LYS A 144 9.65 14.06 -15.20
N ASN A 145 9.58 14.39 -13.91
CA ASN A 145 8.31 14.58 -13.24
C ASN A 145 7.51 15.69 -13.94
N LEU A 146 6.23 15.42 -14.19
CA LEU A 146 5.34 16.36 -14.87
C LEU A 146 4.84 17.40 -13.88
N THR A 147 4.87 18.66 -14.28
CA THR A 147 4.06 19.72 -13.68
C THR A 147 2.69 19.72 -14.36
N GLY A 148 1.63 20.08 -13.63
CA GLY A 148 0.32 20.13 -14.25
C GLY A 148 -0.73 20.84 -13.45
N TYR A 149 -1.89 20.96 -14.08
CA TYR A 149 -3.12 21.48 -13.52
C TYR A 149 -4.16 20.35 -13.44
N CYS A 150 -4.94 20.32 -12.36
CA CYS A 150 -6.03 19.37 -12.12
C CYS A 150 -7.23 20.16 -11.61
N THR A 151 -8.42 19.89 -12.17
CA THR A 151 -9.66 20.62 -11.85
C THR A 151 -10.21 20.32 -10.45
N TRP A 152 -9.91 19.14 -9.89
CA TRP A 152 -10.60 18.58 -8.72
C TRP A 152 -10.52 19.44 -7.46
N TYR A 153 -9.33 19.92 -7.09
CA TYR A 153 -9.13 20.58 -5.80
C TYR A 153 -9.67 22.01 -5.71
N TYR A 154 -10.33 22.47 -6.78
CA TYR A 154 -11.06 23.74 -6.80
C TYR A 154 -12.54 23.53 -7.11
N TYR A 155 -12.84 22.85 -8.23
CA TYR A 155 -14.21 22.69 -8.71
C TYR A 155 -14.90 21.41 -8.22
N TYR A 156 -14.14 20.42 -7.74
CA TYR A 156 -14.63 19.07 -7.50
C TYR A 156 -15.43 18.56 -8.72
N ALA A 157 -16.57 17.91 -8.47
CA ALA A 157 -17.45 17.38 -9.50
C ALA A 157 -18.26 18.47 -10.25
N ASP A 158 -18.20 19.73 -9.83
CA ASP A 158 -19.00 20.82 -10.39
C ASP A 158 -18.26 21.57 -11.52
N VAL A 159 -17.17 21.02 -12.05
CA VAL A 159 -16.39 21.63 -13.13
C VAL A 159 -17.21 21.76 -14.41
N THR A 160 -17.22 22.94 -15.03
CA THR A 160 -17.83 23.15 -16.35
C THR A 160 -16.77 23.27 -17.45
N GLU A 161 -17.19 23.11 -18.71
CA GLU A 161 -16.33 23.40 -19.86
C GLU A 161 -15.79 24.84 -19.83
N ALA A 162 -16.64 25.80 -19.43
CA ALA A 162 -16.25 27.20 -19.36
C ALA A 162 -15.16 27.44 -18.31
N ASP A 163 -15.29 26.83 -17.13
CA ASP A 163 -14.27 26.87 -16.07
C ASP A 163 -12.93 26.33 -16.56
N PHE A 164 -12.95 25.19 -17.26
CA PHE A 164 -11.76 24.56 -17.78
C PHE A 164 -11.07 25.43 -18.85
N LEU A 165 -11.83 25.95 -19.81
CA LEU A 165 -11.30 26.79 -20.89
C LEU A 165 -10.72 28.11 -20.37
N GLU A 166 -11.34 28.73 -19.37
CA GLU A 166 -10.78 29.93 -18.71
C GLU A 166 -9.41 29.63 -18.08
N ASN A 167 -9.29 28.51 -17.35
CA ASN A 167 -8.02 28.11 -16.75
C ASN A 167 -6.95 27.80 -17.82
N VAL A 168 -7.33 27.19 -18.95
CA VAL A 168 -6.41 26.95 -20.07
C VAL A 168 -5.85 28.26 -20.63
N GLU A 169 -6.69 29.29 -20.82
CA GLU A 169 -6.21 30.60 -21.28
C GLU A 169 -5.23 31.24 -20.29
N VAL A 170 -5.51 31.14 -18.99
CA VAL A 170 -4.58 31.62 -17.95
C VAL A 170 -3.27 30.84 -17.99
N LEU A 171 -3.31 29.51 -18.12
CA LEU A 171 -2.13 28.64 -18.12
C LEU A 171 -1.23 28.89 -19.34
N LYS A 172 -1.79 29.25 -20.50
CA LYS A 172 -1.00 29.68 -21.67
C LYS A 172 -0.07 30.85 -21.34
N THR A 173 -0.51 31.78 -20.49
CA THR A 173 0.33 32.91 -20.03
C THR A 173 1.46 32.50 -19.09
N LYS A 174 1.45 31.27 -18.58
CA LYS A 174 2.45 30.73 -17.65
C LYS A 174 3.52 29.88 -18.31
N VAL A 175 3.41 29.62 -19.62
CA VAL A 175 4.42 28.86 -20.38
C VAL A 175 5.78 29.53 -20.26
N GLY A 176 6.80 28.75 -19.91
CA GLY A 176 8.17 29.25 -19.67
C GLY A 176 8.41 29.82 -18.27
N SER A 177 7.41 29.86 -17.40
CA SER A 177 7.56 30.18 -15.98
C SER A 177 7.73 28.92 -15.12
N GLY A 178 7.98 29.08 -13.82
CA GLY A 178 8.00 27.97 -12.85
C GLY A 178 6.67 27.22 -12.69
N TYR A 179 5.57 27.76 -13.25
CA TYR A 179 4.24 27.14 -13.25
C TYR A 179 3.86 26.62 -14.65
N SER A 180 4.80 26.48 -15.57
CA SER A 180 4.53 25.93 -16.90
C SER A 180 4.00 24.50 -16.77
N PRO A 181 2.74 24.21 -17.13
CA PRO A 181 2.21 22.85 -17.02
C PRO A 181 2.69 21.99 -18.20
N ALA A 182 3.13 20.76 -17.91
CA ALA A 182 3.33 19.73 -18.93
C ALA A 182 2.02 18.98 -19.25
N VAL A 183 1.07 18.98 -18.31
CA VAL A 183 -0.26 18.35 -18.45
C VAL A 183 -1.33 19.28 -17.89
N ILE A 184 -2.48 19.33 -18.57
CA ILE A 184 -3.70 19.96 -18.06
C ILE A 184 -4.75 18.84 -18.01
N GLN A 185 -5.18 18.49 -16.80
CA GLN A 185 -6.01 17.33 -16.51
C GLN A 185 -7.42 17.77 -16.08
N ILE A 186 -8.42 17.23 -16.76
CA ILE A 186 -9.82 17.24 -16.30
C ILE A 186 -9.99 16.05 -15.35
N ASP A 187 -10.49 16.28 -14.15
CA ASP A 187 -10.80 15.25 -13.14
C ASP A 187 -12.30 14.85 -13.20
N ASP A 188 -12.76 14.11 -12.19
CA ASP A 188 -14.17 13.74 -12.00
C ASP A 188 -15.11 14.96 -12.08
N GLY A 189 -16.23 14.82 -12.79
CA GLY A 189 -17.24 15.86 -13.01
C GLY A 189 -17.65 16.07 -14.47
N TYR A 190 -16.85 15.59 -15.43
CA TYR A 190 -17.17 15.73 -16.87
C TYR A 190 -18.16 14.67 -17.39
N GLN A 191 -18.18 13.49 -16.78
CA GLN A 191 -19.01 12.37 -17.22
C GLN A 191 -20.44 12.48 -16.69
N THR A 192 -21.42 11.98 -17.45
CA THR A 192 -22.83 11.97 -17.04
C THR A 192 -23.08 10.99 -15.88
N PHE A 193 -22.40 9.85 -15.91
CA PHE A 193 -22.44 8.85 -14.83
C PHE A 193 -21.15 8.02 -14.78
N GLN A 194 -20.87 7.37 -13.65
CA GLN A 194 -19.71 6.50 -13.50
C GLN A 194 -19.83 5.28 -14.43
N GLY A 195 -18.97 5.22 -15.44
CA GLY A 195 -18.99 4.18 -16.48
C GLY A 195 -19.35 4.72 -17.87
N ASP A 196 -20.02 5.87 -17.94
CA ASP A 196 -20.49 6.49 -19.18
C ASP A 196 -19.51 7.57 -19.67
N TRP A 197 -18.25 7.19 -19.87
CA TRP A 197 -17.13 8.11 -20.11
C TRP A 197 -17.16 8.87 -21.44
N MET A 198 -17.93 8.38 -22.40
CA MET A 198 -18.01 8.93 -23.76
C MET A 198 -19.34 9.63 -24.02
N ASP A 199 -20.23 9.65 -23.03
CA ASP A 199 -21.50 10.33 -23.16
C ASP A 199 -21.28 11.84 -23.24
N GLN A 200 -21.90 12.45 -24.24
CA GLN A 200 -21.85 13.90 -24.50
C GLN A 200 -23.26 14.50 -24.47
N ASP A 201 -24.28 13.69 -24.18
CA ASP A 201 -25.65 14.17 -24.13
C ASP A 201 -25.86 14.90 -22.79
N SER A 202 -25.94 16.22 -22.86
CA SER A 202 -26.09 17.10 -21.70
C SER A 202 -27.54 17.13 -21.17
N SER A 203 -28.29 16.04 -21.32
CA SER A 203 -29.74 15.99 -21.10
C SER A 203 -30.15 16.33 -19.68
#